data_AF-V5IJ61-F1
#
_entry.id   AF-V5IJ61-F1
#
_cell.length_a   1.000
_cell.length_b   1.000
_cell.length_c   1.000
_cell.angle_alpha   90.00
_cell.angle_beta   90.00
_cell.angle_gamma   90.00
#
_symmetry.space_group_name_H-M   'P 1'
#
loop_
_entity.id
_entity.type
_entity.pdbx_description
1 polymer ?
#
loop_
_entity_poly.entity_id
_entity_poly.type
_entity_poly.pdbx_seq_one_letter_code
_entity_poly.pdbx_strand_id
1 'polypeptide(L)'
;RSYRLLGLEENCSLQELKDAFIRLARKYHPDSGTATADAAKFDELKTAYHSVRDHLSEGAPSDHDDVNAVLEKNLGIKHTVPQHRQYLSFDGVGSGTPTQRWHQYQQHRVQQAVNRVYEHRIGKSSVGTEEQTLVLKDATLARQYKTTQAIERLVEDLIQQSIARGEFNNLPGSGKPLKFAPENPYVDSTTQKLNQVLIANGYVPEWVMLEREIREEKEKVRTKLRDHRAQLGCLPLSGEEKQLWDTVVQGMASSVAHINRKIDKFNMVVPLFNKQQLHFQLIRESEKILNSVAPCQHQSEKKRPISGGTEEAQE
;
A
#
# COMPACT_ATOMS: atom_id res chain seq x y z
N ARG A 1 -24.47 -39.52 31.76
CA ARG A 1 -23.75 -38.31 32.24
C ARG A 1 -23.28 -37.44 31.07
N SER A 2 -22.59 -38.04 30.10
CA SER A 2 -22.06 -37.35 28.91
C SER A 2 -23.12 -36.68 28.04
N TYR A 3 -24.27 -37.32 27.79
CA TYR A 3 -25.42 -36.72 27.09
C TYR A 3 -25.90 -35.41 27.74
N ARG A 4 -26.01 -35.38 29.08
CA ARG A 4 -26.42 -34.19 29.82
C ARG A 4 -25.40 -33.05 29.74
N LEU A 5 -24.10 -33.36 29.70
CA LEU A 5 -23.03 -32.36 29.54
C LEU A 5 -23.07 -31.68 28.16
N LEU A 6 -23.45 -32.43 27.12
CA LEU A 6 -23.61 -31.91 25.76
C LEU A 6 -25.00 -31.29 25.51
N GLY A 7 -25.92 -31.41 26.48
CA GLY A 7 -27.30 -30.93 26.36
C GLY A 7 -28.13 -31.72 25.35
N LEU A 8 -27.87 -33.02 25.22
CA LEU A 8 -28.51 -33.92 24.28
C LEU A 8 -29.36 -34.98 25.00
N GLU A 9 -30.38 -35.48 24.30
CA GLU A 9 -31.18 -36.63 24.71
C GLU A 9 -30.49 -37.95 24.33
N GLU A 10 -30.90 -39.06 24.94
CA GLU A 10 -30.25 -40.38 24.78
C GLU A 10 -30.41 -40.97 23.36
N ASN A 11 -31.34 -40.45 22.55
CA ASN A 11 -31.62 -40.89 21.16
C ASN A 11 -31.08 -39.92 20.09
N CYS A 12 -30.09 -39.07 20.41
CA CYS A 12 -29.61 -38.04 19.48
C CYS A 12 -28.95 -38.63 18.22
N SER A 13 -29.03 -37.93 17.09
CA SER A 13 -28.31 -38.33 15.88
C SER A 13 -26.82 -37.94 15.93
N LEU A 14 -25.98 -38.60 15.12
CA LEU A 14 -24.54 -38.27 15.03
C LEU A 14 -24.28 -36.85 14.49
N GLN A 15 -25.20 -36.31 13.69
CA GLN A 15 -25.15 -34.93 13.21
C GLN A 15 -25.47 -33.95 14.35
N GLU A 16 -26.52 -34.21 15.13
CA GLU A 16 -26.87 -33.40 16.31
C GLU A 16 -25.76 -33.38 17.36
N LEU A 17 -25.09 -34.52 17.55
CA LEU A 17 -23.93 -34.65 18.42
C LEU A 17 -22.78 -33.74 17.95
N LYS A 18 -22.46 -33.76 16.65
CA LYS A 18 -21.42 -32.91 16.04
C LYS A 18 -21.79 -31.43 16.19
N ASP A 19 -23.03 -31.05 15.94
CA ASP A 19 -23.48 -29.66 16.01
C ASP A 19 -23.53 -29.13 17.45
N ALA A 20 -23.98 -29.93 18.41
CA ALA A 20 -23.93 -29.58 19.82
C ALA A 20 -22.48 -29.38 20.29
N PHE A 21 -21.57 -30.28 19.90
CA PHE A 21 -20.15 -30.16 20.22
C PHE A 21 -19.53 -28.90 19.61
N ILE A 22 -19.77 -28.59 18.33
CA ILE A 22 -19.22 -27.39 17.67
C ILE A 22 -19.73 -26.11 18.35
N ARG A 23 -21.02 -26.06 18.73
CA ARG A 23 -21.60 -24.91 19.45
C ARG A 23 -20.92 -24.69 20.81
N LEU A 24 -20.72 -25.76 21.58
CA LEU A 24 -20.07 -25.69 22.89
C LEU A 24 -18.57 -25.39 22.77
N ALA A 25 -17.89 -26.00 21.80
CA ALA A 25 -16.49 -25.73 21.48
C ALA A 25 -16.28 -24.23 21.20
N ARG A 26 -17.11 -23.61 20.35
CA ARG A 26 -16.99 -22.15 20.07
C ARG A 26 -17.09 -21.28 21.32
N LYS A 27 -17.84 -21.70 22.33
CA LYS A 27 -18.08 -20.95 23.56
C LYS A 27 -17.00 -21.14 24.63
N TYR A 28 -16.47 -22.36 24.75
CA TYR A 28 -15.54 -22.73 25.82
C TYR A 28 -14.10 -22.92 25.34
N HIS A 29 -13.82 -22.80 24.04
CA HIS A 29 -12.46 -22.93 23.51
C HIS A 29 -11.53 -21.89 24.13
N PRO A 30 -10.33 -22.28 24.61
CA PRO A 30 -9.38 -21.37 25.27
C PRO A 30 -8.97 -20.19 24.38
N ASP A 31 -8.87 -20.40 23.07
CA ASP A 31 -8.49 -19.34 22.11
C ASP A 31 -9.68 -18.52 21.57
N SER A 32 -10.92 -18.75 22.04
CA SER A 32 -12.10 -18.01 21.54
C SER A 32 -12.13 -16.54 21.99
N GLY A 33 -11.28 -16.15 22.95
CA GLY A 33 -11.22 -14.78 23.50
C GLY A 33 -12.48 -14.35 24.27
N THR A 34 -13.44 -15.26 24.50
CA THR A 34 -14.67 -14.97 25.24
C THR A 34 -14.45 -15.12 26.75
N ALA A 35 -15.21 -14.37 27.57
CA ALA A 35 -15.14 -14.46 29.03
C ALA A 35 -15.54 -15.85 29.59
N THR A 36 -16.12 -16.70 28.76
CA THR A 36 -16.52 -18.07 29.08
C THR A 36 -15.48 -19.12 28.68
N ALA A 37 -14.35 -18.72 28.09
CA ALA A 37 -13.27 -19.62 27.68
C ALA A 37 -12.67 -20.34 28.90
N ASP A 38 -12.66 -21.67 28.87
CA ASP A 38 -12.21 -22.51 29.99
C ASP A 38 -11.67 -23.84 29.46
N ALA A 39 -10.36 -24.05 29.63
CA ALA A 39 -9.66 -25.23 29.13
C ALA A 39 -10.16 -26.54 29.78
N ALA A 40 -10.45 -26.52 31.09
CA ALA A 40 -10.88 -27.72 31.81
C ALA A 40 -12.26 -28.18 31.33
N LYS A 41 -13.18 -27.22 31.15
CA LYS A 41 -14.51 -27.51 30.58
C LYS A 41 -14.44 -28.02 29.15
N PHE A 42 -13.51 -27.49 28.35
CA PHE A 42 -13.33 -27.95 26.98
C PHE A 42 -12.84 -29.40 26.90
N ASP A 43 -11.95 -29.82 27.81
CA ASP A 43 -11.50 -31.22 27.88
C ASP A 43 -12.61 -32.16 28.39
N GLU A 44 -13.44 -31.71 29.34
CA GLU A 44 -14.65 -32.44 29.73
C GLU A 44 -15.63 -32.61 28.56
N LEU A 45 -15.80 -31.59 27.72
CA LEU A 45 -16.64 -31.67 26.52
C LEU A 45 -16.09 -32.64 25.48
N LYS A 46 -14.76 -32.69 25.29
CA LYS A 46 -14.11 -33.67 24.40
C LYS A 46 -14.33 -35.10 24.88
N THR A 47 -14.07 -35.36 26.15
CA THR A 47 -14.27 -36.70 26.74
C THR A 47 -15.73 -37.14 26.68
N ALA A 48 -16.67 -36.22 26.94
CA ALA A 48 -18.10 -36.47 26.78
C ALA A 48 -18.47 -36.80 25.33
N TYR A 49 -17.99 -36.04 24.34
CA TYR A 49 -18.23 -36.31 22.92
C TYR A 49 -17.72 -37.69 22.49
N HIS A 50 -16.49 -38.05 22.89
CA HIS A 50 -15.94 -39.38 22.60
C HIS A 50 -16.80 -40.49 23.19
N SER A 51 -17.16 -40.39 24.48
CA SER A 51 -17.98 -41.42 25.12
C SER A 51 -19.37 -41.60 24.49
N VAL A 52 -19.99 -40.52 24.02
CA VAL A 52 -21.29 -40.57 23.34
C VAL A 52 -21.12 -41.13 21.93
N ARG A 53 -20.10 -40.69 21.19
CA ARG A 53 -19.81 -41.22 19.86
C ARG A 53 -19.58 -42.72 19.88
N ASP A 54 -18.76 -43.19 20.83
CA ASP A 54 -18.42 -44.61 20.96
C ASP A 54 -19.66 -45.45 21.28
N HIS A 55 -20.56 -44.94 22.14
CA HIS A 55 -21.85 -45.57 22.43
C HIS A 55 -22.79 -45.60 21.21
N LEU A 56 -22.78 -44.57 20.35
CA LEU A 56 -23.57 -44.54 19.12
C LEU A 56 -22.97 -45.39 17.99
N SER A 57 -21.67 -45.66 18.03
CA SER A 57 -20.94 -46.37 16.97
C SER A 57 -20.60 -47.81 17.28
N GLU A 58 -21.18 -48.44 18.32
CA GLU A 58 -20.94 -49.83 18.67
C GLU A 58 -21.18 -50.76 17.45
N GLY A 59 -20.08 -51.17 16.79
CA GLY A 59 -20.09 -52.10 15.66
C GLY A 59 -19.36 -51.65 14.39
N ALA A 60 -18.97 -50.38 14.24
CA ALA A 60 -18.21 -49.90 13.08
C ALA A 60 -16.73 -49.64 13.44
N PRO A 61 -15.75 -50.05 12.61
CA PRO A 61 -14.36 -49.64 12.80
C PRO A 61 -14.28 -48.12 12.79
N SER A 62 -13.54 -47.55 13.75
CA SER A 62 -13.31 -46.11 13.88
C SER A 62 -12.56 -45.58 12.65
N ASP A 63 -13.28 -45.20 11.59
CA ASP A 63 -12.77 -44.18 10.67
C ASP A 63 -12.52 -42.95 11.53
N HIS A 64 -11.25 -42.61 11.73
CA HIS A 64 -10.79 -41.49 12.53
C HIS A 64 -11.26 -40.17 11.90
N ASP A 65 -12.54 -39.82 12.05
CA ASP A 65 -12.97 -38.44 12.16
C ASP A 65 -12.40 -37.93 13.49
N ASP A 66 -11.10 -37.65 13.52
CA ASP A 66 -10.45 -37.06 14.68
C ASP A 66 -11.24 -35.80 15.05
N VAL A 67 -11.61 -35.65 16.32
CA VAL A 67 -12.30 -34.45 16.81
C VAL A 67 -11.57 -33.17 16.38
N ASN A 68 -10.24 -33.26 16.29
CA ASN A 68 -9.38 -32.22 15.75
C ASN A 68 -9.65 -31.92 14.27
N ALA A 69 -9.91 -32.91 13.42
CA ALA A 69 -10.29 -32.69 12.02
C ALA A 69 -11.65 -31.99 11.90
N VAL A 70 -12.62 -32.35 12.75
CA VAL A 70 -13.94 -31.67 12.81
C VAL A 70 -13.78 -30.22 13.27
N LEU A 71 -12.91 -29.95 14.25
CA LEU A 71 -12.59 -28.61 14.72
C LEU A 71 -11.84 -27.79 13.66
N GLU A 72 -10.83 -28.36 13.01
CA GLU A 72 -10.04 -27.70 11.96
C GLU A 72 -10.91 -27.29 10.76
N LYS A 73 -11.82 -28.17 10.32
CA LYS A 73 -12.74 -27.89 9.21
C LYS A 73 -13.77 -26.80 9.53
N ASN A 74 -14.27 -26.75 10.78
CA ASN A 74 -15.39 -25.87 11.16
C ASN A 74 -14.97 -24.57 11.87
N LEU A 75 -13.77 -24.53 12.45
CA LEU A 75 -13.25 -23.37 13.19
C LEU A 75 -12.03 -22.74 12.50
N GLY A 76 -11.40 -23.43 11.54
CA GLY A 76 -10.25 -22.91 10.80
C GLY A 76 -8.96 -22.78 11.62
N ILE A 77 -8.97 -23.26 12.87
CA ILE A 77 -7.84 -23.18 13.79
C ILE A 77 -6.97 -24.43 13.57
N LYS A 78 -5.85 -24.28 12.86
CA LYS A 78 -4.85 -25.34 12.69
C LYS A 78 -4.04 -25.46 13.99
N HIS A 79 -4.31 -26.49 14.79
CA HIS A 79 -3.49 -26.79 15.96
C HIS A 79 -2.17 -27.43 15.50
N THR A 80 -1.19 -26.59 15.16
CA THR A 80 0.17 -27.08 14.96
C THR A 80 0.84 -27.23 16.33
N VAL A 81 0.66 -28.42 16.92
CA VAL A 81 1.43 -28.85 18.09
C VAL A 81 2.93 -28.60 17.80
N PRO A 82 3.75 -28.12 18.75
CA PRO A 82 5.17 -27.83 18.49
C PRO A 82 5.95 -29.00 17.87
N GLN A 83 5.51 -30.24 18.14
CA GLN A 83 6.05 -31.48 17.57
C GLN A 83 5.80 -31.63 16.05
N HIS A 84 4.78 -30.95 15.50
CA HIS A 84 4.47 -30.90 14.06
C HIS A 84 5.13 -29.71 13.35
N ARG A 85 5.99 -28.94 14.04
CA ARG A 85 6.85 -27.94 13.39
C ARG A 85 7.95 -28.67 12.62
N GLN A 86 7.62 -29.06 11.39
CA GLN A 86 8.63 -29.50 10.44
C GLN A 86 9.56 -28.31 10.17
N TYR A 87 10.85 -28.47 10.47
CA TYR A 87 11.84 -27.54 9.96
C TYR A 87 11.73 -27.51 8.44
N LEU A 88 11.79 -26.32 7.83
CA LEU A 88 11.81 -26.19 6.38
C LEU A 88 13.01 -26.99 5.85
N SER A 89 12.74 -28.16 5.25
CA SER A 89 13.72 -28.85 4.44
C SER A 89 13.92 -28.00 3.20
N PHE A 90 15.06 -27.34 3.09
CA PHE A 90 15.38 -26.49 1.94
C PHE A 90 15.65 -27.31 0.66
N ASP A 91 15.23 -28.57 0.60
CA ASP A 91 15.48 -29.53 -0.49
C ASP A 91 16.95 -29.59 -0.93
N GLY A 92 17.88 -29.36 0.01
CA GLY A 92 19.32 -29.27 -0.27
C GLY A 92 19.76 -28.00 -1.01
N VAL A 93 18.85 -27.04 -1.21
CA VAL A 93 19.09 -25.78 -1.93
C VAL A 93 19.66 -24.72 -0.99
N GLY A 94 20.81 -24.19 -1.39
CA GLY A 94 21.45 -23.04 -0.75
C GLY A 94 22.53 -23.41 0.26
N SER A 95 23.45 -22.47 0.48
CA SER A 95 24.58 -22.59 1.41
C SER A 95 24.62 -21.40 2.37
N GLY A 96 25.34 -21.54 3.50
CA GLY A 96 25.44 -20.49 4.52
C GLY A 96 24.47 -20.64 5.68
N THR A 97 24.16 -19.51 6.34
CA THR A 97 23.37 -19.47 7.58
C THR A 97 21.90 -19.87 7.34
N PRO A 98 21.16 -20.31 8.37
CA PRO A 98 19.76 -20.69 8.22
C PRO A 98 18.88 -19.63 7.54
N THR A 99 19.09 -18.35 7.86
CA THR A 99 18.34 -17.23 7.26
C THR A 99 18.70 -17.02 5.79
N GLN A 100 19.98 -17.11 5.42
CA GLN A 100 20.43 -17.00 4.02
C GLN A 100 19.86 -18.15 3.17
N ARG A 101 19.92 -19.38 3.71
CA ARG A 101 19.36 -20.56 3.05
C ARG A 101 17.84 -20.44 2.88
N TRP A 102 17.15 -19.86 3.86
CA TRP A 102 15.73 -19.57 3.76
C TRP A 102 15.41 -18.59 2.63
N HIS A 103 16.13 -17.47 2.52
CA HIS A 103 15.94 -16.52 1.42
C HIS A 103 16.18 -17.16 0.05
N GLN A 104 17.26 -17.92 -0.10
CA GLN A 104 17.58 -18.62 -1.34
C GLN A 104 16.51 -19.66 -1.70
N TYR A 105 16.00 -20.40 -0.71
CA TYR A 105 14.92 -21.36 -0.92
C TYR A 105 13.60 -20.68 -1.31
N GLN A 106 13.27 -19.52 -0.74
CA GLN A 106 12.09 -18.75 -1.17
C GLN A 106 12.22 -18.32 -2.64
N GLN A 107 13.40 -17.82 -3.05
CA GLN A 107 13.66 -17.48 -4.46
C GLN A 107 13.52 -18.70 -5.38
N HIS A 108 14.13 -19.83 -4.99
CA HIS A 108 14.04 -21.09 -5.74
C HIS A 108 12.59 -21.58 -5.88
N ARG A 109 11.77 -21.48 -4.83
CA ARG A 109 10.34 -21.84 -4.87
C ARG A 109 9.55 -20.97 -5.85
N VAL A 110 9.81 -19.66 -5.85
CA VAL A 110 9.17 -18.74 -6.81
C VAL A 110 9.57 -19.12 -8.23
N GLN A 111 10.86 -19.37 -8.48
CA GLN A 111 11.36 -19.78 -9.79
C GLN A 111 10.73 -21.10 -10.27
N GLN A 112 10.64 -22.12 -9.41
CA GLN A 112 9.96 -23.36 -9.74
C GLN A 112 8.47 -23.18 -10.02
N ALA A 113 7.78 -22.33 -9.27
CA ALA A 113 6.37 -22.04 -9.51
C ALA A 113 6.17 -21.39 -10.90
N VAL A 114 7.04 -20.46 -11.28
CA VAL A 114 7.04 -19.84 -12.61
C VAL A 114 7.27 -20.90 -13.70
N ASN A 115 8.28 -21.76 -13.53
CA ASN A 115 8.56 -22.83 -14.49
C ASN A 115 7.39 -23.81 -14.64
N ARG A 116 6.75 -24.23 -13.54
CA ARG A 116 5.57 -25.11 -13.59
C ARG A 116 4.39 -24.48 -14.30
N VAL A 117 4.13 -23.18 -14.08
CA VAL A 117 3.07 -22.46 -14.79
C VAL A 117 3.39 -22.37 -16.28
N TYR A 118 4.65 -22.10 -16.63
CA TYR A 118 5.12 -22.05 -18.00
C TYR A 118 4.99 -23.40 -18.71
N GLU A 119 5.47 -24.49 -18.08
CA GLU A 119 5.34 -25.86 -18.57
C GLU A 119 3.88 -26.26 -18.74
N HIS A 120 3.03 -25.98 -17.75
CA HIS A 120 1.59 -26.26 -17.83
C HIS A 120 0.90 -25.45 -18.94
N ARG A 121 1.33 -24.20 -19.17
CA ARG A 121 0.83 -23.38 -20.28
C ARG A 121 1.24 -23.97 -21.63
N ILE A 122 2.51 -24.36 -21.79
CA ILE A 122 3.01 -25.02 -23.00
C ILE A 122 2.29 -26.34 -23.25
N GLY A 123 2.14 -27.17 -22.21
CA GLY A 123 1.44 -28.45 -22.28
C GLY A 123 -0.06 -28.31 -22.58
N LYS A 124 -0.71 -27.23 -22.13
CA LYS A 124 -2.10 -26.91 -22.51
C LYS A 124 -2.21 -26.36 -23.92
N SER A 125 -1.22 -25.60 -24.40
CA SER A 125 -1.19 -25.13 -25.79
C SER A 125 -0.97 -26.26 -26.80
N SER A 126 -0.37 -27.38 -26.40
CA SER A 126 -0.19 -28.56 -27.26
C SER A 126 -1.39 -29.53 -27.25
N VAL A 127 -2.26 -29.49 -26.23
CA VAL A 127 -3.46 -30.33 -26.13
C VAL A 127 -4.69 -29.49 -26.43
N GLY A 128 -5.06 -29.42 -27.71
CA GLY A 128 -6.14 -28.58 -28.23
C GLY A 128 -7.55 -29.02 -27.85
N THR A 129 -7.99 -28.78 -26.63
CA THR A 129 -9.39 -29.03 -26.24
C THR A 129 -9.86 -28.01 -25.19
N GLU A 130 -10.65 -27.01 -25.64
CA GLU A 130 -11.74 -26.30 -24.93
C GLU A 130 -12.01 -24.93 -25.61
N GLU A 131 -12.75 -24.93 -26.71
CA GLU A 131 -12.80 -23.80 -27.68
C GLU A 131 -13.94 -22.76 -27.50
N GLN A 132 -14.75 -22.73 -26.44
CA GLN A 132 -15.95 -21.85 -26.47
C GLN A 132 -16.07 -20.76 -25.39
N THR A 133 -15.43 -20.86 -24.23
CA THR A 133 -15.41 -19.76 -23.23
C THR A 133 -14.15 -18.90 -23.28
N LEU A 134 -13.11 -19.37 -23.98
CA LEU A 134 -11.80 -18.72 -24.11
C LEU A 134 -11.67 -17.80 -25.35
N VAL A 135 -12.45 -18.05 -26.41
CA VAL A 135 -12.31 -17.38 -27.72
C VAL A 135 -12.48 -15.86 -27.67
N LEU A 136 -13.30 -15.32 -26.77
CA LEU A 136 -13.49 -13.86 -26.67
C LEU A 136 -12.30 -13.15 -26.00
N LYS A 137 -11.68 -13.75 -24.99
CA LYS A 137 -10.47 -13.22 -24.34
C LYS A 137 -9.24 -13.50 -25.21
N ASP A 138 -9.17 -14.67 -25.82
CA ASP A 138 -8.09 -15.07 -26.70
C ASP A 138 -8.08 -14.31 -28.02
N ALA A 139 -9.22 -13.84 -28.56
CA ALA A 139 -9.20 -12.99 -29.74
C ALA A 139 -8.55 -11.61 -29.46
N THR A 140 -8.82 -11.02 -28.28
CA THR A 140 -8.20 -9.75 -27.88
C THR A 140 -6.71 -9.93 -27.53
N LEU A 141 -6.38 -10.98 -26.78
CA LEU A 141 -5.00 -11.33 -26.45
C LEU A 141 -4.23 -11.74 -27.70
N ALA A 142 -4.80 -12.53 -28.62
CA ALA A 142 -4.15 -12.93 -29.87
C ALA A 142 -3.94 -11.74 -30.82
N ARG A 143 -4.84 -10.75 -30.84
CA ARG A 143 -4.59 -9.48 -31.54
C ARG A 143 -3.40 -8.74 -30.90
N GLN A 144 -3.37 -8.66 -29.56
CA GLN A 144 -2.24 -8.08 -28.83
C GLN A 144 -0.93 -8.85 -29.10
N TYR A 145 -0.94 -10.18 -29.06
CA TYR A 145 0.21 -11.05 -29.35
C TYR A 145 0.67 -10.93 -30.81
N LYS A 146 -0.25 -10.82 -31.77
CA LYS A 146 0.10 -10.55 -33.18
C LYS A 146 0.73 -9.17 -33.33
N THR A 147 0.23 -8.16 -32.62
CA THR A 147 0.85 -6.82 -32.64
C THR A 147 2.20 -6.80 -31.94
N THR A 148 2.40 -7.51 -30.81
CA THR A 148 3.69 -7.60 -30.14
C THR A 148 4.70 -8.39 -30.96
N GLN A 149 4.30 -9.52 -31.57
CA GLN A 149 5.18 -10.28 -32.47
C GLN A 149 5.53 -9.50 -33.75
N ALA A 150 4.60 -8.70 -34.27
CA ALA A 150 4.90 -7.80 -35.37
C ALA A 150 5.90 -6.72 -34.96
N ILE A 151 5.75 -6.15 -33.76
CA ILE A 151 6.73 -5.22 -33.19
C ILE A 151 8.07 -5.90 -32.96
N GLU A 152 8.10 -7.12 -32.41
CA GLU A 152 9.32 -7.90 -32.19
C GLU A 152 10.05 -8.19 -33.51
N ARG A 153 9.34 -8.57 -34.58
CA ARG A 153 9.95 -8.72 -35.92
C ARG A 153 10.47 -7.40 -36.46
N LEU A 154 9.72 -6.30 -36.31
CA LEU A 154 10.15 -4.98 -36.76
C LEU A 154 11.40 -4.52 -36.00
N VAL A 155 11.44 -4.77 -34.69
CA VAL A 155 12.60 -4.49 -33.83
C VAL A 155 13.78 -5.37 -34.24
N GLU A 156 13.59 -6.65 -34.51
CA GLU A 156 14.65 -7.56 -34.99
C GLU A 156 15.20 -7.12 -36.34
N ASP A 157 14.33 -6.76 -37.30
CA ASP A 157 14.75 -6.24 -38.60
C ASP A 157 15.52 -4.92 -38.45
N LEU A 158 15.11 -4.03 -37.54
CA LEU A 158 15.84 -2.81 -37.18
C LEU A 158 17.21 -3.12 -36.58
N ILE A 159 17.29 -4.07 -35.66
CA ILE A 159 18.56 -4.49 -35.04
C ILE A 159 19.50 -5.04 -36.11
N GLN A 160 19.01 -5.90 -37.00
CA GLN A 160 19.81 -6.47 -38.09
C GLN A 160 20.27 -5.39 -39.08
N GLN A 161 19.41 -4.43 -39.42
CA GLN A 161 19.80 -3.28 -40.24
C GLN A 161 20.87 -2.42 -39.56
N SER A 162 20.74 -2.15 -38.26
CA SER A 162 21.73 -1.39 -37.47
C SER A 162 23.06 -2.16 -37.34
N ILE A 163 23.03 -3.50 -37.21
CA ILE A 163 24.23 -4.35 -37.26
C ILE A 163 24.91 -4.28 -38.63
N ALA A 164 24.14 -4.40 -39.71
CA ALA A 164 24.66 -4.34 -41.08
C ALA A 164 25.27 -2.96 -41.42
N ARG A 165 24.69 -1.88 -40.87
CA ARG A 165 25.25 -0.52 -40.96
C ARG A 165 26.48 -0.30 -40.07
N GLY A 166 26.77 -1.24 -39.18
CA GLY A 166 27.89 -1.13 -38.24
C GLY A 166 27.65 -0.10 -37.14
N GLU A 167 26.40 0.26 -36.84
CA GLU A 167 26.05 1.24 -35.78
C GLU A 167 26.46 0.74 -34.38
N PHE A 168 26.70 -0.57 -34.23
CA PHE A 168 27.21 -1.20 -33.00
C PHE A 168 28.75 -1.26 -32.91
N ASN A 169 29.47 -0.85 -33.95
CA ASN A 169 30.93 -0.82 -33.93
C ASN A 169 31.42 0.47 -33.23
N ASN A 170 32.39 0.36 -32.32
CA ASN A 170 32.99 1.49 -31.58
C ASN A 170 32.02 2.28 -30.69
N LEU A 171 31.07 1.59 -30.04
CA LEU A 171 30.21 2.21 -29.03
C LEU A 171 31.05 2.91 -27.94
N PRO A 172 30.57 4.04 -27.39
CA PRO A 172 31.30 4.78 -26.36
C PRO A 172 31.54 3.89 -25.14
N GLY A 173 32.79 3.47 -24.94
CA GLY A 173 33.18 2.57 -23.85
C GLY A 173 33.56 1.15 -24.27
N SER A 174 33.50 0.80 -25.56
CA SER A 174 34.00 -0.48 -26.07
C SER A 174 35.47 -0.70 -25.68
N GLY A 175 35.78 -1.86 -25.10
CA GLY A 175 37.13 -2.22 -24.67
C GLY A 175 37.61 -1.60 -23.36
N LYS A 176 36.82 -0.70 -22.74
CA LYS A 176 37.13 -0.19 -21.40
C LYS A 176 36.63 -1.19 -20.35
N PRO A 177 37.34 -1.36 -19.21
CA PRO A 177 36.84 -2.19 -18.12
C PRO A 177 35.47 -1.68 -17.64
N LEU A 178 34.57 -2.61 -17.31
CA LEU A 178 33.26 -2.27 -16.77
C LEU A 178 33.44 -1.40 -15.52
N LYS A 179 32.79 -0.25 -15.49
CA LYS A 179 32.77 0.61 -14.30
C LYS A 179 31.86 -0.05 -13.28
N PHE A 180 32.44 -0.81 -12.35
CA PHE A 180 31.74 -1.21 -11.14
C PHE A 180 31.50 0.06 -10.33
N ALA A 181 30.27 0.57 -10.33
CA ALA A 181 29.85 1.47 -9.27
C ALA A 181 30.03 0.69 -7.95
N PRO A 182 30.46 1.33 -6.85
CA PRO A 182 30.51 0.65 -5.56
C PRO A 182 29.09 0.10 -5.29
N GLU A 183 28.96 -1.23 -5.33
CA GLU A 183 27.70 -1.88 -4.99
C GLU A 183 27.40 -1.45 -3.56
N ASN A 184 26.23 -0.85 -3.36
CA ASN A 184 25.77 -0.60 -2.01
C ASN A 184 25.66 -1.99 -1.35
N PRO A 185 26.43 -2.31 -0.28
CA PRO A 185 26.44 -3.65 0.30
C PRO A 185 25.07 -4.11 0.80
N TYR A 186 24.14 -3.15 0.98
CA TYR A 186 22.78 -3.38 1.44
C TYR A 186 21.76 -3.58 0.30
N VAL A 187 22.16 -3.48 -0.97
CA VAL A 187 21.26 -3.62 -2.13
C VAL A 187 21.81 -4.67 -3.08
N ASP A 188 20.98 -5.66 -3.44
CA ASP A 188 21.37 -6.67 -4.41
C ASP A 188 21.67 -6.06 -5.80
N SER A 189 22.65 -6.64 -6.49
CA SER A 189 23.12 -6.24 -7.81
C SER A 189 21.98 -6.14 -8.85
N THR A 190 20.98 -7.03 -8.77
CA THR A 190 19.81 -7.00 -9.66
C THR A 190 18.93 -5.78 -9.42
N THR A 191 18.70 -5.43 -8.16
CA THR A 191 17.88 -4.28 -7.74
C THR A 191 18.57 -2.97 -8.09
N GLN A 192 19.90 -2.90 -7.94
CA GLN A 192 20.66 -1.72 -8.32
C GLN A 192 20.59 -1.47 -9.83
N LYS A 193 20.74 -2.51 -10.66
CA LYS A 193 20.59 -2.41 -12.12
C LYS A 193 19.19 -1.99 -12.51
N LEU A 194 18.15 -2.55 -11.86
CA LEU A 194 16.78 -2.13 -12.11
C LEU A 194 16.58 -0.64 -11.80
N ASN A 195 17.05 -0.17 -10.65
CA ASN A 195 16.96 1.24 -10.29
C ASN A 195 17.73 2.14 -11.28
N GLN A 196 18.89 1.71 -11.77
CA GLN A 196 19.64 2.43 -12.80
C GLN A 196 18.85 2.54 -14.12
N VAL A 197 18.22 1.45 -14.57
CA VAL A 197 17.37 1.44 -15.78
C VAL A 197 16.17 2.35 -15.60
N LEU A 198 15.52 2.32 -14.43
CA LEU A 198 14.40 3.20 -14.11
C LEU A 198 14.83 4.68 -14.17
N ILE A 199 15.95 5.04 -13.54
CA ILE A 199 16.49 6.40 -13.56
C ILE A 199 16.86 6.83 -14.99
N ALA A 200 17.50 5.96 -15.77
CA ALA A 200 17.87 6.24 -17.16
C ALA A 200 16.65 6.51 -18.04
N ASN A 201 15.54 5.82 -17.79
CA ASN A 201 14.26 6.04 -18.45
C ASN A 201 13.47 7.23 -17.88
N GLY A 202 14.02 7.97 -16.92
CA GLY A 202 13.35 9.10 -16.27
C GLY A 202 12.17 8.70 -15.39
N TYR A 203 12.11 7.44 -14.94
CA TYR A 203 11.06 6.97 -14.05
C TYR A 203 11.24 7.57 -12.65
N VAL A 204 10.19 8.20 -12.15
CA VAL A 204 10.19 8.89 -10.85
C VAL A 204 9.15 8.23 -9.94
N PRO A 205 9.52 7.87 -8.69
CA PRO A 205 8.57 7.28 -7.74
C PRO A 205 7.35 8.18 -7.50
N GLU A 206 6.20 7.55 -7.25
CA GLU A 206 4.92 8.26 -7.04
C GLU A 206 5.00 9.34 -5.96
N TRP A 207 5.63 9.05 -4.83
CA TRP A 207 5.75 10.02 -3.73
C TRP A 207 6.57 11.26 -4.12
N VAL A 208 7.55 11.15 -5.01
CA VAL A 208 8.34 12.31 -5.50
C VAL A 208 7.46 13.20 -6.37
N MET A 209 6.60 12.61 -7.21
CA MET A 209 5.63 13.37 -8.00
C MET A 209 4.63 14.09 -7.09
N LEU A 210 4.09 13.39 -6.08
CA LEU A 210 3.19 13.97 -5.09
C LEU A 210 3.86 15.11 -4.31
N GLU A 211 5.14 14.97 -3.92
CA GLU A 211 5.89 16.05 -3.24
C GLU A 211 5.97 17.31 -4.11
N ARG A 212 6.27 17.14 -5.41
CA ARG A 212 6.34 18.24 -6.36
C ARG A 212 4.98 18.93 -6.52
N GLU A 213 3.91 18.15 -6.68
CA GLU A 213 2.54 18.68 -6.79
C GLU A 213 2.13 19.46 -5.54
N ILE A 214 2.34 18.89 -4.35
CA ILE A 214 2.01 19.55 -3.08
C ILE A 214 2.77 20.88 -2.96
N ARG A 215 4.04 20.91 -3.34
CA ARG A 215 4.84 22.15 -3.32
C ARG A 215 4.29 23.21 -4.27
N GLU A 216 3.89 22.81 -5.48
CA GLU A 216 3.31 23.72 -6.46
C GLU A 216 1.95 24.26 -6.01
N GLU A 217 1.07 23.42 -5.45
CA GLU A 217 -0.24 23.83 -4.94
C GLU A 217 -0.10 24.76 -3.71
N LYS A 218 0.82 24.47 -2.79
CA LYS A 218 1.15 25.35 -1.67
C LYS A 218 1.60 26.73 -2.18
N GLU A 219 2.45 26.77 -3.20
CA GLU A 219 2.91 28.04 -3.77
C GLU A 219 1.77 28.80 -4.45
N LYS A 220 0.89 28.11 -5.20
CA LYS A 220 -0.31 28.73 -5.80
C LYS A 220 -1.24 29.37 -4.78
N VAL A 221 -1.42 28.75 -3.60
CA VAL A 221 -2.20 29.36 -2.52
C VAL A 221 -1.48 30.59 -1.96
N ARG A 222 -0.15 30.50 -1.77
CA ARG A 222 0.66 31.62 -1.27
C ARG A 222 0.74 32.82 -2.22
N THR A 223 0.80 32.60 -3.53
CA THR A 223 0.79 33.68 -4.51
C THR A 223 -0.57 34.37 -4.51
N LYS A 224 -1.67 33.62 -4.57
CA LYS A 224 -3.03 34.19 -4.49
C LYS A 224 -3.25 35.01 -3.22
N LEU A 225 -2.82 34.51 -2.05
CA LEU A 225 -2.93 35.26 -0.80
C LEU A 225 -2.08 36.55 -0.83
N ARG A 226 -0.88 36.51 -1.43
CA ARG A 226 -0.04 37.70 -1.62
C ARG A 226 -0.69 38.70 -2.58
N ASP A 227 -1.30 38.24 -3.67
CA ASP A 227 -1.94 39.10 -4.67
C ASP A 227 -3.15 39.83 -4.06
N HIS A 228 -4.00 39.13 -3.32
CA HIS A 228 -5.11 39.76 -2.59
C HIS A 228 -4.60 40.68 -1.49
N ARG A 229 -3.51 40.32 -0.80
CA ARG A 229 -2.90 41.19 0.20
C ARG A 229 -2.35 42.48 -0.41
N ALA A 230 -1.79 42.42 -1.61
CA ALA A 230 -1.26 43.58 -2.33
C ALA A 230 -2.35 44.56 -2.77
N GLN A 231 -3.58 44.08 -2.96
CA GLN A 231 -4.75 44.93 -3.23
C GLN A 231 -5.28 45.64 -1.98
N LEU A 232 -4.92 45.17 -0.78
CA LEU A 232 -5.34 45.76 0.48
C LEU A 232 -4.37 46.86 0.93
N GLY A 233 -4.90 47.86 1.65
CA GLY A 233 -4.14 48.99 2.18
C GLY A 233 -3.11 48.62 3.25
N CYS A 234 -2.53 49.66 3.87
CA CYS A 234 -1.57 49.46 4.94
C CYS A 234 -2.23 49.12 6.28
N LEU A 235 -1.48 48.44 7.15
CA LEU A 235 -1.94 48.10 8.49
C LEU A 235 -2.06 49.38 9.34
N PRO A 236 -3.10 49.54 10.18
CA PRO A 236 -4.21 48.61 10.44
C PRO A 236 -5.29 48.61 9.35
N LEU A 237 -5.71 47.41 8.92
CA LEU A 237 -6.79 47.23 7.95
C LEU A 237 -8.10 47.82 8.48
N SER A 238 -8.85 48.48 7.60
CA SER A 238 -10.23 48.92 7.87
C SER A 238 -11.11 47.71 8.20
N GLY A 239 -12.20 47.92 8.93
CA GLY A 239 -13.13 46.85 9.31
C GLY A 239 -13.69 46.09 8.09
N GLU A 240 -13.97 46.81 7.00
CA GLU A 240 -14.45 46.24 5.73
C GLU A 240 -13.36 45.43 5.02
N GLU A 241 -12.11 45.91 5.02
CA GLU A 241 -10.96 45.23 4.42
C GLU A 241 -10.63 43.92 5.15
N LYS A 242 -10.85 43.86 6.48
CA LYS A 242 -10.71 42.62 7.26
C LYS A 242 -11.77 41.60 6.89
N GLN A 243 -13.02 42.00 6.75
CA GLN A 243 -14.10 41.09 6.33
C GLN A 243 -13.86 40.54 4.91
N LEU A 244 -13.37 41.39 4.00
CA LEU A 244 -12.97 40.96 2.66
C LEU A 244 -11.82 39.95 2.71
N TRP A 245 -10.81 40.21 3.53
CA TRP A 245 -9.69 39.27 3.73
C TRP A 245 -10.16 37.94 4.30
N ASP A 246 -11.01 37.95 5.32
CA ASP A 246 -11.56 36.73 5.94
C ASP A 246 -12.39 35.92 4.93
N THR A 247 -13.15 36.61 4.07
CA THR A 247 -13.91 35.96 2.99
C THR A 247 -12.98 35.28 1.97
N VAL A 248 -11.89 35.95 1.58
CA VAL A 248 -10.88 35.38 0.67
C VAL A 248 -10.18 34.17 1.30
N VAL A 249 -9.82 34.26 2.59
CA VAL A 249 -9.24 33.15 3.33
C VAL A 249 -10.22 31.97 3.40
N GLN A 250 -11.49 32.21 3.73
CA GLN A 250 -12.52 31.15 3.73
C GLN A 250 -12.70 30.51 2.36
N GLY A 251 -12.66 31.29 1.27
CA GLY A 251 -12.73 30.77 -0.10
C GLY A 251 -11.59 29.79 -0.46
N MET A 252 -10.41 29.97 0.15
CA MET A 252 -9.25 29.09 -0.06
C MET A 252 -9.25 27.83 0.81
N ALA A 253 -10.16 27.72 1.78
CA ALA A 253 -10.22 26.57 2.70
C ALA A 253 -10.42 25.23 1.97
N SER A 254 -11.22 25.21 0.91
CA SER A 254 -11.46 24.01 0.08
C SER A 254 -10.18 23.53 -0.63
N SER A 255 -9.39 24.46 -1.17
CA SER A 255 -8.11 24.16 -1.83
C SER A 255 -7.09 23.62 -0.83
N VAL A 256 -7.04 24.18 0.39
CA VAL A 256 -6.18 23.69 1.46
C VAL A 256 -6.60 22.30 1.95
N ALA A 257 -7.90 22.02 2.03
CA ALA A 257 -8.39 20.69 2.36
C ALA A 257 -7.94 19.63 1.33
N HIS A 258 -7.93 20.00 0.04
CA HIS A 258 -7.40 19.13 -1.03
C HIS A 258 -5.89 18.89 -0.88
N ILE A 259 -5.11 19.94 -0.61
CA ILE A 259 -3.66 19.83 -0.34
C ILE A 259 -3.42 18.90 0.86
N ASN A 260 -4.21 19.02 1.93
CA ASN A 260 -4.06 18.20 3.13
C ASN A 260 -4.34 16.72 2.84
N ARG A 261 -5.35 16.39 2.02
CA ARG A 261 -5.57 15.02 1.56
C ARG A 261 -4.39 14.46 0.76
N LYS A 262 -3.75 15.29 -0.08
CA LYS A 262 -2.52 14.89 -0.79
C LYS A 262 -1.35 14.65 0.16
N ILE A 263 -1.21 15.49 1.19
CA ILE A 263 -0.21 15.33 2.26
C ILE A 263 -0.43 14.01 3.00
N ASP A 264 -1.67 13.66 3.32
CA ASP A 264 -2.00 12.38 3.96
C ASP A 264 -1.59 11.19 3.08
N LYS A 265 -1.94 11.23 1.78
CA LYS A 265 -1.51 10.22 0.81
C LYS A 265 0.02 10.12 0.74
N PHE A 266 0.70 11.26 0.68
CA PHE A 266 2.16 11.32 0.67
C PHE A 266 2.75 10.68 1.94
N ASN A 267 2.23 11.01 3.13
CA ASN A 267 2.70 10.47 4.39
C ASN A 267 2.50 8.95 4.51
N MET A 268 1.49 8.39 3.84
CA MET A 268 1.25 6.94 3.76
C MET A 268 2.21 6.23 2.79
N VAL A 269 2.64 6.89 1.71
CA VAL A 269 3.45 6.26 0.64
C VAL A 269 4.96 6.44 0.86
N VAL A 270 5.35 7.50 1.56
CA VAL A 270 6.78 7.85 1.73
C VAL A 270 7.48 6.81 2.62
N PRO A 271 8.58 6.20 2.15
CA PRO A 271 9.29 5.16 2.89
C PRO A 271 10.13 5.69 4.06
N LEU A 272 10.27 7.03 4.20
CA LEU A 272 11.13 7.68 5.19
C LEU A 272 10.32 8.59 6.12
N PHE A 273 10.29 8.28 7.42
CA PHE A 273 9.59 9.08 8.43
C PHE A 273 10.02 10.56 8.43
N ASN A 274 11.32 10.82 8.26
CA ASN A 274 11.88 12.19 8.27
C ASN A 274 11.42 13.05 7.09
N LYS A 275 10.81 12.44 6.07
CA LYS A 275 10.31 13.15 4.88
C LYS A 275 8.80 13.39 4.93
N GLN A 276 8.10 12.89 5.95
CA GLN A 276 6.68 13.15 6.13
C GLN A 276 6.43 14.65 6.35
N GLN A 277 5.28 15.13 5.88
CA GLN A 277 4.89 16.54 5.94
C GLN A 277 3.72 16.75 6.90
N LEU A 278 3.74 17.89 7.58
CA LEU A 278 2.59 18.36 8.36
C LEU A 278 1.54 18.99 7.44
N HIS A 279 0.30 18.98 7.91
CA HIS A 279 -0.81 19.65 7.24
C HIS A 279 -0.53 21.14 7.02
N PHE A 280 -1.02 21.64 5.89
CA PHE A 280 -0.96 23.04 5.55
C PHE A 280 -2.03 23.82 6.31
N GLN A 281 -1.59 24.65 7.25
CA GLN A 281 -2.47 25.48 8.08
C GLN A 281 -2.69 26.84 7.43
N LEU A 282 -3.91 27.08 6.96
CA LEU A 282 -4.26 28.31 6.24
C LEU A 282 -4.16 29.56 7.12
N ILE A 283 -4.68 29.48 8.36
CA ILE A 283 -4.72 30.60 9.30
C ILE A 283 -3.30 31.12 9.56
N ARG A 284 -2.38 30.22 9.95
CA ARG A 284 -0.98 30.55 10.23
C ARG A 284 -0.27 31.19 9.03
N GLU A 285 -0.52 30.70 7.82
CA GLU A 285 0.09 31.27 6.61
C GLU A 285 -0.53 32.63 6.26
N SER A 286 -1.84 32.81 6.44
CA SER A 286 -2.52 34.09 6.21
C SER A 286 -2.03 35.18 7.17
N GLU A 287 -1.89 34.89 8.47
CA GLU A 287 -1.34 35.80 9.48
C GLU A 287 0.12 36.17 9.17
N LYS A 288 0.92 35.17 8.75
CA LYS A 288 2.32 35.40 8.35
C LYS A 288 2.40 36.34 7.15
N ILE A 289 1.52 36.19 6.16
CA ILE A 289 1.45 37.07 4.98
C ILE A 289 0.98 38.47 5.39
N LEU A 290 -0.05 38.58 6.23
CA LEU A 290 -0.54 39.85 6.76
C LEU A 290 0.57 40.65 7.44
N ASN A 291 1.35 40.00 8.31
CA ASN A 291 2.42 40.62 9.10
C ASN A 291 3.73 40.84 8.32
N SER A 292 3.87 40.25 7.12
CA SER A 292 5.10 40.38 6.31
C SER A 292 5.29 41.78 5.70
N VAL A 293 4.22 42.56 5.60
CA VAL A 293 4.26 43.93 5.06
C VAL A 293 4.52 44.91 6.22
N ALA A 294 5.49 45.81 6.03
CA ALA A 294 5.85 46.81 7.04
C ALA A 294 4.62 47.62 7.50
N PRO A 295 4.45 47.87 8.81
CA PRO A 295 3.40 48.76 9.29
C PRO A 295 3.61 50.16 8.72
N CYS A 296 2.52 50.80 8.27
CA CYS A 296 2.55 52.19 7.83
C CYS A 296 3.12 53.04 8.97
N GLN A 297 4.29 53.65 8.78
CA GLN A 297 4.70 54.75 9.65
C GLN A 297 3.65 55.86 9.45
N HIS A 298 2.82 56.10 10.47
CA HIS A 298 1.92 57.23 10.51
C HIS A 298 2.73 58.50 10.19
N GLN A 299 2.54 59.06 9.00
CA GLN A 299 2.89 60.44 8.76
C GLN A 299 1.97 61.26 9.65
N SER A 300 2.50 61.61 10.83
CA SER A 300 1.95 62.62 11.71
C SER A 300 1.50 63.81 10.87
N GLU A 301 0.21 64.12 11.01
CA GLU A 301 -0.48 65.27 10.44
C GLU A 301 0.44 66.50 10.39
N LYS A 302 0.91 66.88 9.19
CA LYS A 302 1.38 68.24 8.96
C LYS A 302 0.16 69.14 9.11
N LYS A 303 -0.02 69.71 10.30
CA LYS A 303 -0.91 70.85 10.55
C LYS A 303 -0.68 71.87 9.42
N ARG A 304 -1.71 72.09 8.60
CA ARG A 304 -1.73 73.23 7.67
C ARG A 304 -1.62 74.50 8.51
N PRO A 305 -0.71 75.45 8.20
CA PRO A 305 -0.77 76.74 8.85
C PRO A 305 -2.06 77.42 8.42
N ILE A 306 -2.86 77.80 9.41
CA ILE A 306 -4.03 78.65 9.26
C ILE A 306 -3.48 80.05 8.92
N SER A 307 -3.52 80.44 7.64
CA SER A 307 -3.34 81.83 7.23
C SER A 307 -4.72 82.50 7.24
N GLY A 308 -5.06 83.13 8.37
CA GLY A 308 -6.19 84.03 8.51
C GLY A 308 -5.74 85.33 9.15
N GLY A 309 -6.00 86.45 8.48
CA GLY A 309 -5.72 87.82 8.91
C GLY A 309 -5.36 88.70 7.69
N THR A 310 -6.36 89.14 6.92
CA THR A 310 -7.08 90.43 7.00
C THR A 310 -6.34 91.61 6.35
N GLU A 311 -7.10 92.29 5.49
CA GLU A 311 -6.82 93.48 4.68
C GLU A 311 -6.49 94.73 5.51
N GLU A 312 -5.77 95.69 4.91
CA GLU A 312 -5.86 97.16 5.07
C GLU A 312 -4.76 97.77 4.15
N ALA A 313 -5.05 98.34 2.97
CA ALA A 313 -5.60 99.66 2.68
C ALA A 313 -4.64 100.85 2.98
N GLN A 314 -4.21 101.53 1.90
CA GLN A 314 -3.77 102.96 1.80
C GLN A 314 -2.50 103.33 2.60
N GLU A 315 -1.46 103.99 2.05
CA GLU A 315 -1.37 105.23 1.27
C GLU A 315 -0.04 105.26 0.48
#